data_AF-A0A531KCP6-F1
#
_entry.id   AF-A0A531KCP6-F1
#
_cell.length_a   1.000
_cell.length_b   1.000
_cell.length_c   1.000
_cell.angle_alpha   90.00
_cell.angle_beta   90.00
_cell.angle_gamma   90.00
#
_symmetry.space_group_name_H-M   'P 1'
#
loop_
_entity.id
_entity.type
_entity.pdbx_description
1 polymer ?
#
loop_
_entity_poly.entity_id
_entity_poly.type
_entity_poly.pdbx_seq_one_letter_code
_entity_poly.pdbx_strand_id
1 'polypeptide(L)'
;VDLVETEALADLVNAETEAQRRFAVQNAEGVQSELYLSWRRRLIHARAMIEAEIDFADEDDVPGSVAETVWSDVRAMIGEIECHVQGFRAAEIIRDGFEVVILGAPNAGKSSLFNALARREAAIVTEEPGTTRDLLEVVLDLEGMRVR
;
A
#
# COMPACT_ATOMS: atom_id res chain seq x y z
N VAL A 1 -3.38 17.26 10.10
CA VAL A 1 -3.34 15.80 10.03
C VAL A 1 -4.52 15.35 9.21
N ASP A 2 -4.26 14.97 7.96
CA ASP A 2 -5.27 14.33 7.13
C ASP A 2 -5.31 12.81 7.42
N LEU A 3 -6.19 12.07 6.73
CA LEU A 3 -6.37 10.64 6.96
C LEU A 3 -5.09 9.84 6.67
N VAL A 4 -4.38 10.19 5.59
CA VAL A 4 -3.18 9.48 5.14
C VAL A 4 -2.03 9.67 6.12
N GLU A 5 -1.82 10.90 6.58
CA GLU A 5 -0.83 11.20 7.62
C GLU A 5 -1.16 10.48 8.94
N THR A 6 -2.44 10.36 9.28
CA THR A 6 -2.89 9.67 10.51
C THR A 6 -2.65 8.16 10.43
N GLU A 7 -2.99 7.54 9.30
CA GLU A 7 -2.72 6.11 9.05
C GLU A 7 -1.21 5.83 9.06
N ALA A 8 -0.42 6.70 8.40
CA ALA A 8 1.03 6.58 8.38
C ALA A 8 1.66 6.69 9.78
N LEU A 9 1.10 7.51 10.67
CA LEU A 9 1.55 7.56 12.07
C LEU A 9 1.27 6.24 12.80
N ALA A 10 0.10 5.63 12.57
CA ALA A 10 -0.23 4.33 13.14
C ALA A 10 0.70 3.23 12.59
N ASP A 11 0.99 3.24 11.29
CA ASP A 11 1.94 2.34 10.66
C ASP A 11 3.36 2.52 11.23
N LEU A 12 3.77 3.77 11.51
CA LEU A 12 5.07 4.07 12.09
C LEU A 12 5.22 3.49 13.50
N VAL A 13 4.18 3.62 14.33
CA VAL A 13 4.17 3.07 15.70
C VAL A 13 4.21 1.55 15.69
N ASN A 14 3.55 0.91 14.72
CA ASN A 14 3.46 -0.54 14.61
C ASN A 14 4.54 -1.18 13.72
N ALA A 15 5.49 -0.39 13.19
CA ALA A 15 6.53 -0.90 12.30
C ALA A 15 7.41 -1.93 13.01
N GLU A 16 7.51 -3.13 12.43
CA GLU A 16 8.34 -4.24 12.90
C GLU A 16 9.67 -4.34 12.14
N THR A 17 9.76 -3.77 10.95
CA THR A 17 11.00 -3.69 10.14
C THR A 17 11.39 -2.26 9.80
N GLU A 18 12.67 -2.06 9.48
CA GLU A 18 13.17 -0.76 9.04
C GLU A 18 12.54 -0.31 7.71
N ALA A 19 12.16 -1.24 6.83
CA ALA A 19 11.47 -0.90 5.59
C ALA A 19 10.07 -0.33 5.87
N GLN A 20 9.30 -0.96 6.77
CA GLN A 20 8.00 -0.44 7.23
C GLN A 20 8.16 0.94 7.86
N ARG A 21 9.15 1.12 8.74
CA ARG A 21 9.40 2.41 9.40
C ARG A 21 9.68 3.51 8.39
N ARG A 22 10.57 3.27 7.42
CA ARG A 22 10.91 4.25 6.37
C ARG A 22 9.71 4.59 5.49
N PHE A 23 8.92 3.58 5.11
CA PHE A 23 7.71 3.77 4.32
C PHE A 23 6.67 4.62 5.07
N ALA A 24 6.44 4.31 6.35
CA ALA A 24 5.53 5.07 7.20
C ALA A 24 5.97 6.54 7.39
N VAL A 25 7.27 6.80 7.56
CA VAL A 25 7.80 8.18 7.62
C VAL A 25 7.51 8.95 6.33
N GLN A 26 7.78 8.37 5.16
CA GLN A 26 7.52 9.06 3.89
C GLN A 26 6.04 9.41 3.69
N ASN A 27 5.13 8.53 4.11
CA ASN A 27 3.70 8.82 4.03
C ASN A 27 3.25 9.83 5.10
N ALA A 28 3.83 9.79 6.30
CA ALA A 28 3.55 10.76 7.37
C ALA A 28 4.06 12.17 7.05
N GLU A 29 5.09 12.28 6.21
CA GLU A 29 5.59 13.55 5.64
C GLU A 29 4.67 14.12 4.55
N GLY A 30 3.56 13.45 4.21
CA GLY A 30 2.51 14.01 3.35
C GLY A 30 2.71 13.80 1.85
N VAL A 31 3.69 13.01 1.40
CA VAL A 31 3.98 12.78 -0.03
C VAL A 31 2.73 12.32 -0.80
N GLN A 32 1.98 11.38 -0.22
CA GLN A 32 0.73 10.86 -0.80
C GLN A 32 -0.40 11.88 -0.74
N SER A 33 -0.49 12.63 0.35
CA SER A 33 -1.46 13.70 0.54
C SER A 33 -1.30 14.80 -0.51
N GLU A 34 -0.07 15.23 -0.78
CA GLU A 34 0.24 16.21 -1.82
C GLU A 34 -0.19 15.73 -3.21
N LEU A 35 0.09 14.46 -3.53
CA LEU A 35 -0.32 13.83 -4.78
C LEU A 35 -1.85 13.84 -4.94
N TYR A 36 -2.59 13.37 -3.93
CA TYR A 36 -4.05 13.32 -3.97
C TYR A 36 -4.68 14.70 -4.02
N LEU A 37 -4.13 15.67 -3.29
CA LEU A 37 -4.56 17.07 -3.35
C LEU A 37 -4.26 17.71 -4.72
N SER A 38 -3.20 17.28 -5.41
CA SER A 38 -2.92 17.73 -6.78
C SER A 38 -3.99 17.24 -7.76
N TRP A 39 -4.37 15.95 -7.71
CA TRP A 39 -5.45 15.39 -8.53
C TRP A 39 -6.79 16.04 -8.22
N ARG A 40 -7.10 16.22 -6.94
CA ARG A 40 -8.32 16.94 -6.52
C ARG A 40 -8.39 18.35 -7.11
N ARG A 41 -7.29 19.12 -7.07
CA ARG A 41 -7.24 20.47 -7.67
C ARG A 41 -7.51 20.43 -9.18
N ARG A 42 -6.90 19.48 -9.89
CA ARG A 42 -7.11 19.29 -11.34
C ARG A 42 -8.56 18.93 -11.68
N LEU A 43 -9.18 18.04 -10.90
CA LEU A 43 -10.59 17.68 -11.08
C LEU A 43 -11.54 18.85 -10.81
N ILE A 44 -11.28 19.64 -9.77
CA ILE A 44 -12.07 20.86 -9.49
C ILE A 44 -11.95 21.85 -10.64
N HIS A 45 -10.74 22.05 -11.17
CA HIS A 45 -10.51 22.93 -12.31
C HIS A 45 -11.23 22.42 -13.57
N ALA A 46 -11.07 21.13 -13.91
CA ALA A 46 -11.74 20.50 -15.03
C ALA A 46 -13.26 20.67 -14.94
N ARG A 47 -13.85 20.44 -13.76
CA ARG A 47 -15.28 20.65 -13.52
C ARG A 47 -15.69 22.11 -13.78
N ALA A 48 -14.93 23.08 -13.28
CA ALA A 48 -15.24 24.50 -13.46
C ALA A 48 -15.22 24.91 -14.94
N MET A 49 -14.25 24.41 -15.71
CA MET A 49 -14.16 24.70 -17.14
C MET A 49 -15.31 24.08 -17.93
N ILE A 50 -15.67 22.82 -17.63
CA ILE A 50 -16.82 22.14 -18.27
C ILE A 50 -18.13 22.86 -17.93
N GLU A 51 -18.33 23.28 -16.67
CA GLU A 51 -19.52 24.02 -16.27
C GLU A 51 -19.64 25.35 -17.03
N ALA A 52 -18.54 26.10 -17.13
CA ALA A 52 -18.51 27.35 -17.89
C ALA A 52 -18.83 27.13 -19.39
N GLU A 53 -18.32 26.06 -19.98
CA GLU A 53 -18.62 25.74 -21.39
C GLU A 53 -20.11 25.39 -21.59
N ILE A 54 -20.73 24.68 -20.64
CA ILE A 54 -22.16 24.35 -20.70
C ILE A 54 -23.02 25.60 -20.50
N ASP A 55 -22.70 26.45 -19.53
CA ASP A 55 -23.49 27.63 -19.16
C ASP A 55 -23.43 28.74 -20.23
N PHE A 56 -22.34 28.80 -21.00
CA PHE A 56 -22.08 29.86 -21.99
C PHE A 56 -21.93 29.33 -23.43
N ALA A 57 -22.47 28.13 -23.73
CA ALA A 57 -22.35 27.49 -25.04
C ALA A 57 -22.93 28.30 -26.22
N ASP A 58 -23.87 29.21 -25.94
CA ASP A 58 -24.53 30.08 -26.93
C ASP A 58 -23.85 31.46 -27.05
N GLU A 59 -22.82 31.74 -26.25
CA GLU A 59 -22.03 32.96 -26.31
C GLU A 59 -20.73 32.73 -27.09
N ASP A 60 -20.45 33.53 -28.12
CA ASP A 60 -19.25 33.44 -28.99
C ASP A 60 -17.92 33.64 -28.23
N ASP A 61 -17.96 33.92 -26.93
CA ASP A 61 -16.82 34.27 -26.07
C ASP A 61 -16.12 33.05 -25.42
N VAL A 62 -16.62 31.81 -25.59
CA VAL A 62 -15.97 30.61 -25.05
C VAL A 62 -15.09 29.92 -26.12
N PRO A 63 -13.76 29.85 -25.94
CA PRO A 63 -12.89 29.18 -26.89
C PRO A 63 -13.17 27.67 -26.92
N GLY A 64 -13.57 27.12 -28.06
CA GLY A 64 -13.81 25.68 -28.26
C GLY A 64 -12.60 24.76 -28.02
N SER A 65 -11.42 25.31 -27.70
CA SER A 65 -10.21 24.57 -27.31
C SER A 65 -10.14 24.21 -25.82
N VAL A 66 -11.05 24.75 -25.00
CA VAL A 66 -11.08 24.52 -23.54
C VAL A 66 -11.42 23.05 -23.24
N ALA A 67 -12.47 22.52 -23.87
CA ALA A 67 -12.89 21.13 -23.69
C ALA A 67 -11.75 20.14 -23.99
N GLU A 68 -11.09 20.30 -25.14
CA GLU A 68 -10.03 19.38 -25.57
C GLU A 68 -8.85 19.37 -24.60
N THR A 69 -8.50 20.54 -24.06
CA THR A 69 -7.44 20.68 -23.05
C THR A 69 -7.83 19.97 -21.76
N VAL A 70 -9.06 20.17 -21.27
CA VAL A 70 -9.57 19.50 -20.08
C VAL A 70 -9.60 17.99 -20.25
N TRP A 71 -10.09 17.48 -21.38
CA TRP A 71 -10.13 16.04 -21.66
C TRP A 71 -8.73 15.44 -21.80
N SER A 72 -7.77 16.19 -22.33
CA SER A 72 -6.36 15.78 -22.36
C SER A 72 -5.79 15.64 -20.94
N ASP A 73 -6.00 16.64 -20.08
CA ASP A 73 -5.50 16.66 -18.70
C ASP A 73 -6.12 15.55 -17.84
N VAL A 74 -7.41 15.27 -18.03
CA VAL A 74 -8.12 14.17 -17.35
C VAL A 74 -7.56 12.82 -17.80
N ARG A 75 -7.31 12.61 -19.10
CA ARG A 75 -6.68 11.38 -19.60
C ARG A 75 -5.28 11.17 -19.03
N ALA A 76 -4.47 12.24 -18.96
CA ALA A 76 -3.15 12.17 -18.34
C ALA A 76 -3.26 11.79 -16.85
N MET A 77 -4.20 12.40 -16.11
CA MET A 77 -4.44 12.09 -14.70
C MET A 77 -4.89 10.65 -14.47
N ILE A 78 -5.72 10.08 -15.36
CA ILE A 78 -6.08 8.66 -15.31
C ILE A 78 -4.83 7.79 -15.39
N GLY A 79 -3.92 8.08 -16.33
CA GLY A 79 -2.65 7.35 -16.45
C GLY A 79 -1.75 7.49 -15.21
N GLU A 80 -1.70 8.66 -14.58
CA GLU A 80 -0.98 8.86 -13.32
C GLU A 80 -1.58 8.01 -12.18
N ILE A 81 -2.90 7.99 -12.06
CA ILE A 81 -3.61 7.19 -11.04
C ILE A 81 -3.39 5.70 -11.29
N GLU A 82 -3.50 5.23 -12.53
CA GLU A 82 -3.24 3.83 -12.88
C GLU A 82 -1.81 3.42 -12.55
N CYS A 83 -0.82 4.26 -12.88
CA CYS A 83 0.57 4.04 -12.52
C CYS A 83 0.76 3.99 -11.00
N HIS A 84 0.09 4.87 -10.26
CA HIS A 84 0.14 4.90 -8.80
C HIS A 84 -0.45 3.64 -8.18
N VAL A 85 -1.61 3.18 -8.67
CA VAL A 85 -2.27 1.94 -8.25
C VAL A 85 -1.40 0.71 -8.55
N GLN A 86 -0.69 0.68 -9.67
CA GLN A 86 0.23 -0.43 -9.98
C GLN A 86 1.38 -0.53 -8.96
N GLY A 87 1.82 0.59 -8.40
CA GLY A 87 2.82 0.63 -7.32
C GLY A 87 2.32 0.09 -5.97
N PHE A 88 0.99 -0.01 -5.78
CA PHE A 88 0.38 -0.40 -4.52
C PHE A 88 0.83 -1.76 -4.02
N ARG A 89 1.01 -2.75 -4.90
CA ARG A 89 1.39 -4.11 -4.49
C ARG A 89 2.74 -4.14 -3.79
N ALA A 90 3.71 -3.35 -4.23
CA ALA A 90 5.02 -3.28 -3.57
C ALA A 90 4.90 -2.60 -2.20
N ALA A 91 4.11 -1.52 -2.12
CA ALA A 91 3.82 -0.82 -0.87
C ALA A 91 3.09 -1.71 0.14
N GLU A 92 2.12 -2.50 -0.32
CA GLU A 92 1.36 -3.47 0.49
C GLU A 92 2.29 -4.56 1.06
N ILE A 93 3.19 -5.12 0.26
CA ILE A 93 4.17 -6.09 0.73
C ILE A 93 5.11 -5.47 1.78
N ILE A 94 5.52 -4.20 1.60
CA ILE A 94 6.33 -3.51 2.61
C ILE A 94 5.52 -3.31 3.90
N ARG A 95 4.26 -2.87 3.80
CA ARG A 95 3.41 -2.56 4.96
C ARG A 95 2.97 -3.81 5.72
N ASP A 96 2.49 -4.83 5.03
CA ASP A 96 1.84 -5.99 5.65
C ASP A 96 2.82 -7.17 5.83
N GLY A 97 3.83 -7.26 4.96
CA GLY A 97 4.79 -8.36 4.90
C GLY A 97 4.34 -9.50 3.99
N PHE A 98 5.15 -10.57 3.96
CA PHE A 98 4.80 -11.82 3.31
C PHE A 98 4.11 -12.76 4.28
N GLU A 99 3.07 -13.44 3.82
CA GLU A 99 2.49 -14.60 4.49
C GLU A 99 3.01 -15.89 3.83
N VAL A 100 3.70 -16.73 4.59
CA VAL A 100 4.42 -17.90 4.09
C VAL A 100 4.03 -19.15 4.85
N VAL A 101 3.51 -20.15 4.13
CA VAL A 101 3.14 -21.44 4.71
C VAL A 101 4.19 -22.51 4.38
N ILE A 102 4.71 -23.19 5.42
CA ILE A 102 5.60 -24.34 5.25
C ILE A 102 4.77 -25.62 5.13
N LEU A 103 4.66 -26.14 3.90
CA LEU A 103 3.92 -27.37 3.58
C LEU A 103 4.86 -28.54 3.28
N GLY A 104 4.43 -29.77 3.57
CA GLY A 104 5.23 -30.96 3.27
C GLY A 104 4.75 -32.24 3.97
N ALA A 105 5.23 -33.39 3.50
CA ALA A 105 4.90 -34.72 4.02
C ALA A 105 5.26 -34.89 5.51
N PRO A 106 4.65 -35.87 6.23
CA PRO A 106 5.07 -36.22 7.59
C PRO A 106 6.58 -36.48 7.66
N ASN A 107 7.25 -35.99 8.72
CA ASN A 107 8.71 -36.11 8.93
C ASN A 107 9.62 -35.45 7.87
N ALA A 108 9.09 -34.62 6.97
CA ALA A 108 9.88 -33.88 5.96
C ALA A 108 10.78 -32.75 6.53
N GLY A 109 10.96 -32.67 7.86
CA GLY A 109 11.79 -31.64 8.49
C GLY A 109 11.15 -30.25 8.63
N LYS A 110 9.83 -30.13 8.46
CA LYS A 110 9.09 -28.83 8.57
C LYS A 110 9.38 -28.10 9.89
N SER A 111 9.28 -28.79 11.02
CA SER A 111 9.52 -28.21 12.34
C SER A 111 10.97 -27.78 12.54
N SER A 112 11.91 -28.54 11.95
CA SER A 112 13.35 -28.19 11.99
C SER A 112 13.64 -26.92 11.20
N LEU A 113 13.03 -26.75 10.02
CA LEU A 113 13.15 -25.52 9.22
C LEU A 113 12.50 -24.33 9.95
N PHE A 114 11.29 -24.49 10.48
CA PHE A 114 10.60 -23.45 11.24
C PHE A 114 11.45 -22.94 12.40
N ASN A 115 12.00 -23.85 13.20
CA ASN A 115 12.87 -23.49 14.33
C ASN A 115 14.18 -22.83 13.89
N ALA A 116 14.77 -23.30 12.78
CA ALA A 116 15.99 -22.69 12.23
C ALA A 116 15.75 -21.24 11.75
N LEU A 117 14.60 -21.00 11.09
CA LEU A 117 14.20 -19.67 10.64
C LEU A 117 13.84 -18.74 11.80
N ALA A 118 13.16 -19.26 12.82
CA ALA A 118 12.78 -18.50 14.01
C ALA A 118 13.99 -18.01 14.83
N ARG A 119 15.17 -18.64 14.70
CA ARG A 119 16.40 -18.37 15.48
C ARG A 119 16.17 -18.28 17.01
N ARG A 120 15.04 -18.81 17.48
CA ARG A 120 14.59 -18.95 18.87
C ARG A 120 13.72 -20.21 18.96
N GLU A 121 13.68 -20.86 20.13
CA GLU A 121 12.76 -21.98 20.40
C GLU A 121 11.32 -21.45 20.56
N ALA A 122 10.70 -20.98 19.47
CA ALA A 122 9.32 -20.53 19.46
C ALA A 122 8.33 -21.70 19.44
N ALA A 123 8.71 -22.85 18.90
CA ALA A 123 7.92 -24.07 18.99
C ALA A 123 8.32 -24.84 20.24
N ILE A 124 7.40 -24.96 21.21
CA ILE A 124 7.51 -25.97 22.26
C ILE A 124 7.35 -27.33 21.57
N VAL A 125 8.47 -28.03 21.37
CA VAL A 125 8.49 -29.41 20.86
C VAL A 125 8.40 -30.33 22.08
N THR A 126 7.21 -30.79 22.44
CA THR A 126 7.06 -31.94 23.35
C THR A 126 6.90 -33.22 22.53
N GLU A 127 7.58 -34.30 22.95
CA GLU A 127 7.60 -35.60 22.26
C GLU A 127 6.31 -36.42 22.43
N GLU A 128 5.24 -35.86 23.00
CA GLU A 128 3.96 -36.55 23.15
C GLU A 128 3.09 -36.40 21.89
N PRO A 129 2.68 -37.51 21.22
CA PRO A 129 1.77 -37.45 20.09
C PRO A 129 0.40 -36.90 20.55
N GLY A 130 0.08 -35.65 20.21
CA GLY A 130 -1.24 -35.07 20.51
C GLY A 130 -1.33 -33.55 20.71
N THR A 131 -0.24 -32.79 20.63
CA THR A 131 -0.24 -31.36 21.02
C THR A 131 -0.37 -30.36 19.86
N THR A 132 -0.39 -30.77 18.59
CA THR A 132 -0.42 -29.87 17.42
C THR A 132 -1.83 -29.52 16.93
N ARG A 133 -2.64 -28.92 17.82
CA ARG A 133 -3.93 -28.31 17.42
C ARG A 133 -3.87 -26.79 17.22
N ASP A 134 -2.75 -26.15 17.55
CA ASP A 134 -2.55 -24.73 17.39
C ASP A 134 -1.66 -24.42 16.17
N LEU A 135 -2.06 -23.42 15.40
CA LEU A 135 -1.31 -22.88 14.27
C LEU A 135 0.02 -22.30 14.81
N LEU A 136 1.16 -22.91 14.45
CA LEU A 136 2.48 -22.36 14.79
C LEU A 136 2.80 -21.21 13.85
N GLU A 137 2.84 -19.99 14.37
CA GLU A 137 3.18 -18.77 13.61
C GLU A 137 4.39 -18.08 14.23
N VAL A 138 5.24 -17.47 13.39
CA VAL A 138 6.35 -16.64 13.85
C VAL A 138 6.51 -15.47 12.87
N VAL A 139 6.69 -14.27 13.40
CA VAL A 139 7.05 -13.12 12.57
C VAL A 139 8.56 -12.94 12.57
N LEU A 140 9.12 -12.74 11.37
CA LEU A 140 10.54 -12.63 11.08
C LEU A 140 10.81 -11.33 10.30
N ASP A 141 11.97 -10.72 10.55
CA ASP A 141 12.57 -9.74 9.65
C ASP A 141 13.62 -10.46 8.80
N LEU A 142 13.34 -10.61 7.50
CA LEU A 142 14.26 -11.16 6.51
C LEU A 142 14.71 -10.04 5.57
N GLU A 143 15.94 -9.57 5.79
CA GLU A 143 16.57 -8.49 4.98
C GLU A 143 15.74 -7.20 4.90
N GLY A 144 15.01 -6.85 5.96
CA GLY A 144 14.14 -5.67 6.04
C GLY A 144 12.68 -5.96 5.69
N MET A 145 12.35 -7.18 5.25
CA MET A 145 11.00 -7.58 4.91
C MET A 145 10.37 -8.38 6.04
N ARG A 146 9.16 -7.97 6.44
CA ARG A 146 8.36 -8.72 7.40
C ARG A 146 7.86 -10.00 6.75
N VAL A 147 8.03 -11.13 7.43
CA VAL A 147 7.53 -12.44 6.98
C VAL A 147 6.82 -13.13 8.15
N ARG A 148 5.60 -13.59 7.92
CA ARG A 148 4.77 -14.33 8.87
C ARG A 148 4.49 -15.74 8.35
#